data_AF-A0A3P9ADJ1-F1
#
_entry.id   AF-A0A3P9ADJ1-F1
#
_cell.length_a   1.000
_cell.length_b   1.000
_cell.length_c   1.000
_cell.angle_alpha   90.00
_cell.angle_beta   90.00
_cell.angle_gamma   90.00
#
_symmetry.space_group_name_H-M   'P 1'
#
loop_
_entity.id
_entity.type
_entity.pdbx_description
1 polymer ?
#
loop_
_entity_poly.entity_id
_entity_poly.type
_entity_poly.pdbx_seq_one_letter_code
_entity_poly.pdbx_strand_id
1 'polypeptide(L)'
;MMMMPPKFQLLALLAFAVAMFFLENQIQKLEESRGKLERAIARHEVREIEQRHTQDGLREREAPLAADSEDVVIIYNRVPKTASTSFTNIAYDLCGKNHYHVLHINTTKNNPVMSMQDQVRFVKNVTEWRAMKPAFYHGHVSFLDFTKFGVRKKPIYINVIRDPIERLVSYYYFLRFGDDYRPGLRRRKQGDKKTFDECVMAGGSDCAPEKLWLQIPFFCGQYSECWNVGSHWALEQAKFNLVNEYLLVGVTEELEDFVMMLEAALPRFFRGATELYKTGKKSHLRKTSEKKPPTKESIAKLQQSAIWKMENEFYEFALEQFQFIRAHAVREKDGELYLLAQNFFYEKIYPKN
;
A
#
# COMPACT_ATOMS: atom_id res chain seq x y z
N MET A 1 35.48 -63.56 -6.67
CA MET A 1 35.67 -62.15 -7.07
C MET A 1 36.32 -62.17 -8.45
N MET A 2 35.52 -62.17 -9.53
CA MET A 2 36.07 -62.22 -10.90
C MET A 2 36.69 -60.87 -11.23
N MET A 3 38.03 -60.79 -11.21
CA MET A 3 38.76 -59.63 -11.70
C MET A 3 38.52 -59.54 -13.22
N MET A 4 37.93 -58.42 -13.67
CA MET A 4 37.79 -58.15 -15.10
C MET A 4 39.18 -58.14 -15.75
N PRO A 5 39.35 -58.78 -16.92
CA PRO A 5 40.63 -58.77 -17.62
C PRO A 5 41.07 -57.33 -17.91
N PRO A 6 42.37 -56.98 -17.78
CA PRO A 6 42.87 -55.61 -17.88
C PRO A 6 42.48 -54.90 -19.20
N LYS A 7 42.25 -55.66 -20.27
CA LYS A 7 41.76 -55.14 -21.55
C LYS A 7 40.34 -54.54 -21.47
N PHE A 8 39.45 -55.11 -20.66
CA PHE A 8 38.08 -54.61 -20.46
C PHE A 8 38.04 -53.38 -19.54
N GLN A 9 38.95 -53.29 -18.57
CA GLN A 9 39.11 -52.09 -17.74
C GLN A 9 39.61 -50.90 -18.56
N LEU A 10 40.55 -51.12 -19.48
CA LEU A 10 41.04 -50.09 -20.39
C LEU A 10 39.94 -49.60 -21.35
N LEU A 11 39.12 -50.52 -21.87
CA LEU A 11 37.96 -50.18 -22.71
C LEU A 11 36.91 -49.35 -21.96
N ALA A 12 36.63 -49.68 -20.69
CA ALA A 12 35.70 -48.92 -19.87
C ALA A 12 36.21 -47.49 -19.58
N LEU A 13 37.50 -47.33 -19.30
CA LEU A 13 38.12 -46.01 -19.10
C LEU A 13 38.09 -45.15 -20.38
N LEU A 14 38.38 -45.76 -21.53
CA LEU A 14 38.26 -45.09 -22.83
C LEU A 14 36.82 -44.66 -23.13
N ALA A 15 35.84 -45.54 -22.91
CA ALA A 15 34.43 -45.21 -23.09
C ALA A 15 33.97 -44.07 -22.17
N PHE A 16 34.42 -44.09 -20.91
CA PHE A 16 34.11 -43.03 -19.94
C PHE A 16 34.74 -41.69 -20.34
N ALA A 17 36.00 -41.68 -20.79
CA ALA A 17 36.68 -40.48 -21.26
C ALA A 17 35.99 -39.86 -22.50
N VAL A 18 35.55 -40.71 -23.44
CA VAL A 18 34.78 -40.25 -24.63
C VAL A 18 33.41 -39.68 -24.22
N ALA A 19 32.73 -40.30 -23.26
CA ALA A 19 31.45 -39.81 -22.75
C ALA A 19 31.59 -38.46 -22.02
N MET A 20 32.65 -38.30 -21.21
CA MET A 20 32.97 -37.03 -20.55
C MET A 20 33.24 -35.92 -21.57
N PHE A 21 34.07 -36.19 -22.57
CA PHE A 21 34.37 -35.21 -23.63
C PHE A 21 33.12 -34.82 -24.43
N PHE A 22 32.22 -35.78 -24.68
CA PHE A 22 30.94 -35.50 -25.31
C PHE A 22 30.05 -34.60 -24.44
N LEU A 23 29.98 -34.85 -23.13
CA LEU A 23 29.20 -34.04 -22.19
C LEU A 23 29.76 -32.62 -22.07
N GLU A 24 31.08 -32.45 -21.95
CA GLU A 24 31.72 -31.13 -21.92
C GLU A 24 31.42 -30.33 -23.19
N ASN A 25 31.49 -30.96 -24.37
CA ASN A 25 31.15 -30.32 -25.63
C ASN A 25 29.66 -29.93 -25.71
N GLN A 26 28.75 -30.72 -25.14
CA GLN A 26 27.32 -30.36 -25.05
C GLN A 26 27.09 -29.18 -24.12
N ILE A 27 27.75 -29.16 -22.96
CA ILE A 27 27.67 -28.04 -21.99
C ILE A 27 28.17 -26.76 -22.64
N GLN A 28 29.32 -26.81 -23.32
CA GLN A 28 29.90 -25.64 -23.98
C GLN A 28 28.98 -25.07 -25.08
N LYS A 29 28.32 -25.95 -25.86
CA LYS A 29 27.30 -25.51 -26.84
C LYS A 29 26.09 -24.88 -26.17
N LEU A 30 25.66 -25.41 -25.02
CA LEU A 30 24.54 -24.88 -24.26
C LEU A 30 24.84 -23.49 -23.71
N GLU A 31 26.02 -23.29 -23.14
CA GLU A 31 26.49 -21.98 -22.65
C GLU A 31 26.59 -20.95 -23.79
N GLU A 32 27.11 -21.34 -24.95
CA GLU A 32 27.17 -20.46 -26.12
C GLU A 32 25.77 -20.07 -26.61
N SER A 33 24.83 -21.02 -26.62
CA SER A 33 23.44 -20.77 -27.00
C SER A 33 22.73 -19.83 -26.02
N ARG A 34 22.97 -20.00 -24.71
CA ARG A 34 22.45 -19.13 -23.65
C ARG A 34 23.00 -17.71 -23.80
N GLY A 35 24.29 -17.54 -24.04
CA GLY A 35 24.90 -16.23 -24.26
C GLY A 35 24.41 -15.54 -25.56
N LYS A 36 23.96 -16.29 -26.57
CA LYS A 36 23.30 -15.73 -27.75
C LYS A 36 21.87 -15.28 -27.43
N LEU A 37 21.13 -16.04 -26.62
CA LEU A 37 19.79 -15.70 -26.19
C LEU A 37 19.77 -14.46 -25.28
N GLU A 38 20.66 -14.38 -24.29
CA GLU A 38 20.79 -13.21 -23.40
C GLU A 38 21.07 -11.92 -24.19
N ARG A 39 21.94 -11.99 -25.20
CA ARG A 39 22.21 -10.86 -26.11
C ARG A 39 21.01 -10.49 -26.98
N ALA A 40 20.21 -11.46 -27.42
CA ALA A 40 19.00 -11.21 -28.19
C ALA A 40 17.92 -10.54 -27.33
N ILE A 41 17.74 -10.99 -26.09
CA ILE A 41 16.83 -10.39 -25.11
C ILE A 41 17.25 -8.95 -24.80
N ALA A 42 18.53 -8.71 -24.48
CA ALA A 42 19.02 -7.36 -24.20
C ALA A 42 18.81 -6.40 -25.39
N ARG A 43 19.00 -6.87 -26.64
CA ARG A 43 18.72 -6.08 -27.84
C ARG A 43 17.23 -5.80 -28.02
N HIS A 44 16.37 -6.74 -27.65
CA HIS A 44 14.91 -6.57 -27.73
C HIS A 44 14.42 -5.58 -26.67
N GLU A 45 14.93 -5.67 -25.44
CA GLU A 45 14.63 -4.71 -24.36
C GLU A 45 15.08 -3.29 -24.73
N VAL A 46 16.29 -3.13 -25.26
CA VAL A 46 16.77 -1.82 -25.74
C VAL A 46 15.88 -1.27 -26.87
N ARG A 47 15.45 -2.12 -27.83
CA ARG A 47 14.53 -1.70 -28.90
C ARG A 47 13.14 -1.33 -28.38
N GLU A 48 12.60 -2.06 -27.39
CA GLU A 48 11.32 -1.68 -26.77
C GLU A 48 11.42 -0.35 -26.03
N ILE A 49 12.54 -0.12 -25.33
CA ILE A 49 12.81 1.15 -24.64
C ILE A 49 12.93 2.30 -25.66
N GLU A 50 13.69 2.12 -26.74
CA GLU A 50 13.82 3.12 -27.81
C GLU A 50 12.49 3.40 -28.52
N GLN A 51 11.67 2.37 -28.79
CA GLN A 51 10.34 2.55 -29.39
C GLN A 51 9.38 3.29 -28.45
N ARG A 52 9.41 3.01 -27.13
CA ARG A 52 8.64 3.77 -26.13
C ARG A 52 9.09 5.23 -26.09
N HIS A 53 10.40 5.50 -26.07
CA HIS A 53 10.93 6.87 -26.09
C HIS A 53 10.59 7.63 -27.38
N THR A 54 10.57 6.95 -28.53
CA THR A 54 10.20 7.59 -29.82
C THR A 54 8.69 7.90 -29.87
N GLN A 55 7.86 7.05 -29.27
CA GLN A 55 6.41 7.25 -29.20
C GLN A 55 6.00 8.31 -28.15
N ASP A 56 6.75 8.43 -27.04
CA ASP A 56 6.56 9.47 -26.03
C ASP A 56 7.10 10.84 -26.49
N GLY A 57 8.24 10.88 -27.19
CA GLY A 57 8.81 12.12 -27.75
C GLY A 57 7.97 12.79 -28.85
N LEU A 58 7.11 12.01 -29.53
CA LEU A 58 6.11 12.55 -30.48
C LEU A 58 4.82 13.04 -29.79
N ARG A 59 4.54 12.60 -28.55
CA ARG A 59 3.38 13.04 -27.75
C ARG A 59 3.65 14.26 -26.89
N GLU A 60 4.88 14.45 -26.43
CA GLU A 60 5.26 15.59 -25.58
C GLU A 60 5.27 16.94 -26.30
N ARG A 61 5.25 16.98 -27.63
CA ARG A 61 5.31 18.24 -28.39
C ARG A 61 4.02 19.08 -28.37
N GLU A 62 2.90 18.56 -27.88
CA GLU A 62 1.61 19.29 -27.91
C GLU A 62 0.76 19.22 -26.62
N ALA A 63 1.23 18.62 -25.53
CA ALA A 63 0.46 18.61 -24.27
C ALA A 63 0.87 19.81 -23.37
N PRO A 64 -0.05 20.73 -23.02
CA PRO A 64 0.22 21.68 -21.96
C PRO A 64 0.40 20.91 -20.64
N LEU A 65 1.35 21.33 -19.80
CA LEU A 65 1.59 20.81 -18.43
C LEU A 65 0.32 20.65 -17.57
N ALA A 66 -0.78 21.32 -17.93
CA ALA A 66 -2.09 21.15 -17.31
C ALA A 66 -2.75 19.78 -17.57
N ALA A 67 -2.55 19.17 -18.74
CA ALA A 67 -3.23 17.94 -19.16
C ALA A 67 -2.85 16.71 -18.30
N ASP A 68 -1.62 16.65 -17.79
CA ASP A 68 -1.17 15.54 -16.95
C ASP A 68 -1.70 15.63 -15.51
N SER A 69 -2.03 16.85 -15.05
CA SER A 69 -2.70 17.09 -13.77
C SER A 69 -4.18 16.72 -13.77
N GLU A 70 -4.82 16.73 -14.95
CA GLU A 70 -6.23 16.34 -15.14
C GLU A 70 -6.41 14.82 -15.18
N ASP A 71 -5.36 14.06 -15.52
CA ASP A 71 -5.37 12.58 -15.56
C ASP A 71 -4.73 11.94 -14.32
N VAL A 72 -5.03 12.48 -13.13
CA VAL A 72 -4.55 11.95 -11.85
C VAL A 72 -5.68 11.29 -11.07
N VAL A 73 -5.42 10.10 -10.53
CA VAL A 73 -6.34 9.41 -9.64
C VAL A 73 -5.63 9.03 -8.35
N ILE A 74 -6.22 9.36 -7.21
CA ILE A 74 -5.81 8.90 -5.89
C ILE A 74 -6.76 7.79 -5.44
N ILE A 75 -6.20 6.70 -4.91
CA ILE A 75 -6.94 5.67 -4.18
C ILE A 75 -6.53 5.73 -2.71
N TYR A 76 -7.48 6.07 -1.86
CA TYR A 76 -7.39 5.94 -0.41
C TYR A 76 -8.18 4.71 0.05
N ASN A 77 -7.53 3.55 0.05
CA ASN A 77 -8.13 2.27 0.45
C ASN A 77 -8.22 2.14 1.98
N ARG A 78 -9.01 3.03 2.57
CA ARG A 78 -9.06 3.36 4.00
C ARG A 78 -9.26 2.17 4.92
N VAL A 79 -8.36 2.05 5.90
CA VAL A 79 -8.51 1.12 7.04
C VAL A 79 -9.62 1.61 7.99
N PRO A 80 -10.44 0.72 8.56
CA PRO A 80 -11.41 1.10 9.59
C PRO A 80 -10.75 1.62 10.87
N LYS A 81 -11.33 2.69 11.44
CA LYS A 81 -10.99 3.27 12.77
C LYS A 81 -9.59 3.92 12.88
N THR A 82 -9.06 4.41 11.77
CA THR A 82 -7.77 5.13 11.67
C THR A 82 -7.96 6.62 11.32
N ALA A 83 -8.95 7.29 11.95
CA ALA A 83 -9.37 8.66 11.62
C ALA A 83 -9.77 8.91 10.15
N SER A 84 -10.00 7.85 9.37
CA SER A 84 -10.32 7.93 7.95
C SER A 84 -11.55 8.77 7.60
N THR A 85 -12.50 8.96 8.54
CA THR A 85 -13.65 9.85 8.31
C THR A 85 -13.24 11.31 8.33
N SER A 86 -12.40 11.74 9.27
CA SER A 86 -11.85 13.09 9.29
C SER A 86 -11.10 13.39 7.99
N PHE A 87 -10.14 12.54 7.63
CA PHE A 87 -9.31 12.74 6.45
C PHE A 87 -10.13 12.78 5.15
N THR A 88 -11.09 11.87 4.96
CA THR A 88 -11.94 11.88 3.77
C THR A 88 -12.83 13.13 3.68
N ASN A 89 -13.28 13.70 4.82
CA ASN A 89 -14.08 14.93 4.78
C ASN A 89 -13.28 16.14 4.30
N ILE A 90 -11.97 16.19 4.52
CA ILE A 90 -11.09 17.20 3.91
C ILE A 90 -11.19 17.12 2.39
N ALA A 91 -11.13 15.90 1.82
CA ALA A 91 -11.25 15.72 0.37
C ALA A 91 -12.63 16.20 -0.14
N TYR A 92 -13.72 15.84 0.55
CA TYR A 92 -15.06 16.32 0.18
C TYR A 92 -15.22 17.84 0.28
N ASP A 93 -14.68 18.48 1.31
CA ASP A 93 -14.81 19.92 1.51
C ASP A 93 -13.94 20.71 0.50
N LEU A 94 -12.84 20.13 0.02
CA LEU A 94 -11.94 20.77 -0.96
C LEU A 94 -12.27 20.48 -2.42
N CYS A 95 -12.95 19.38 -2.75
CA CYS A 95 -13.09 18.92 -4.13
C CYS A 95 -13.77 19.91 -5.07
N GLY A 96 -14.74 20.69 -4.57
CA GLY A 96 -15.40 21.74 -5.34
C GLY A 96 -14.46 22.91 -5.68
N LYS A 97 -13.63 23.33 -4.72
CA LYS A 97 -12.67 24.44 -4.88
C LYS A 97 -11.45 24.04 -5.71
N ASN A 98 -11.00 22.81 -5.55
CA ASN A 98 -9.78 22.28 -6.18
C ASN A 98 -10.08 21.50 -7.48
N HIS A 99 -11.33 21.48 -7.93
CA HIS A 99 -11.78 20.92 -9.21
C HIS A 99 -11.38 19.45 -9.42
N TYR A 100 -11.84 18.58 -8.53
CA TYR A 100 -11.73 17.11 -8.65
C TYR A 100 -12.97 16.41 -8.10
N HIS A 101 -13.08 15.10 -8.33
CA HIS A 101 -14.22 14.29 -7.88
C HIS A 101 -13.85 13.40 -6.70
N VAL A 102 -14.79 13.18 -5.78
CA VAL A 102 -14.62 12.26 -4.64
C VAL A 102 -15.65 11.14 -4.73
N LEU A 103 -15.18 9.89 -4.76
CA LEU A 103 -16.02 8.72 -4.96
C LEU A 103 -15.82 7.71 -3.82
N HIS A 104 -16.92 7.28 -3.22
CA HIS A 104 -16.90 6.23 -2.20
C HIS A 104 -17.13 4.86 -2.84
N ILE A 105 -16.19 3.93 -2.63
CA ILE A 105 -16.28 2.54 -3.05
C ILE A 105 -17.03 1.76 -1.97
N ASN A 106 -18.20 1.24 -2.31
CA ASN A 106 -18.97 0.37 -1.44
C ASN A 106 -18.87 -1.08 -1.92
N THR A 107 -18.54 -2.00 -1.04
CA THR A 107 -18.51 -3.45 -1.32
C THR A 107 -19.60 -4.17 -0.54
N THR A 108 -20.17 -5.22 -1.12
CA THR A 108 -21.22 -6.01 -0.47
C THR A 108 -20.73 -6.53 0.87
N LYS A 109 -21.49 -6.25 1.94
CA LYS A 109 -21.14 -6.58 3.34
C LYS A 109 -19.82 -5.99 3.82
N ASN A 110 -19.31 -4.94 3.17
CA ASN A 110 -17.98 -4.35 3.42
C ASN A 110 -16.85 -5.38 3.30
N ASN A 111 -16.95 -6.33 2.36
CA ASN A 111 -15.87 -7.27 2.09
C ASN A 111 -14.66 -6.51 1.50
N PRO A 112 -13.48 -6.56 2.11
CA PRO A 112 -12.27 -5.90 1.59
C PRO A 112 -11.68 -6.60 0.36
N VAL A 113 -12.11 -7.82 0.05
CA VAL A 113 -11.66 -8.60 -1.11
C VAL A 113 -12.69 -8.53 -2.23
N MET A 114 -12.24 -8.12 -3.41
CA MET A 114 -13.04 -8.09 -4.63
C MET A 114 -12.86 -9.40 -5.40
N SER A 115 -13.93 -9.87 -6.05
CA SER A 115 -13.84 -10.97 -7.02
C SER A 115 -12.94 -10.58 -8.20
N MET A 116 -12.34 -11.54 -8.90
CA MET A 116 -11.46 -11.24 -10.05
C MET A 116 -12.17 -10.38 -11.11
N GLN A 117 -13.42 -10.70 -11.44
CA GLN A 117 -14.23 -9.92 -12.37
C GLN A 117 -14.52 -8.50 -11.87
N ASP A 118 -14.70 -8.30 -10.56
CA ASP A 118 -14.89 -6.97 -10.00
C ASP A 118 -13.59 -6.18 -9.93
N GLN A 119 -12.44 -6.83 -9.72
CA GLN A 119 -11.13 -6.19 -9.84
C GLN A 119 -10.93 -5.64 -11.27
N VAL A 120 -11.22 -6.44 -12.30
CA VAL A 120 -11.16 -5.98 -13.71
C VAL A 120 -12.08 -4.78 -13.95
N ARG A 121 -13.34 -4.85 -13.49
CA ARG A 121 -14.29 -3.74 -13.64
C ARG A 121 -13.84 -2.49 -12.91
N PHE A 122 -13.36 -2.64 -11.68
CA PHE A 122 -12.90 -1.53 -10.87
C PHE A 122 -11.69 -0.85 -11.50
N VAL A 123 -10.71 -1.62 -11.97
CA VAL A 123 -9.54 -1.09 -12.67
C VAL A 123 -9.97 -0.32 -13.91
N LYS A 124 -10.80 -0.91 -14.77
CA LYS A 124 -11.34 -0.23 -15.97
C LYS A 124 -12.05 1.07 -15.62
N ASN A 125 -12.92 1.07 -14.62
CA ASN A 125 -13.63 2.27 -14.20
C ASN A 125 -12.65 3.37 -13.73
N VAL A 126 -11.67 3.01 -12.90
CA VAL A 126 -10.67 3.97 -12.40
C VAL A 126 -9.83 4.54 -13.54
N THR A 127 -9.41 3.72 -14.52
CA THR A 127 -8.50 4.16 -15.57
C THR A 127 -9.18 4.82 -16.76
N GLU A 128 -10.41 4.41 -17.10
CA GLU A 128 -11.08 4.82 -18.34
C GLU A 128 -12.19 5.86 -18.13
N TRP A 129 -12.68 6.06 -16.89
CA TRP A 129 -13.73 7.03 -16.61
C TRP A 129 -13.21 8.48 -16.58
N ARG A 130 -12.90 9.01 -17.76
CA ARG A 130 -12.30 10.35 -17.96
C ARG A 130 -13.11 11.48 -17.31
N ALA A 131 -14.44 11.41 -17.37
CA ALA A 131 -15.31 12.44 -16.81
C ALA A 131 -15.18 12.61 -15.27
N MET A 132 -14.64 11.60 -14.57
CA MET A 132 -14.40 11.68 -13.13
C MET A 132 -13.01 12.17 -12.78
N LYS A 133 -12.10 12.34 -13.74
CA LYS A 133 -10.71 12.72 -13.46
C LYS A 133 -10.54 14.25 -13.41
N PRO A 134 -9.73 14.79 -12.50
CA PRO A 134 -9.01 14.11 -11.42
C PRO A 134 -9.96 13.52 -10.36
N ALA A 135 -9.58 12.37 -9.78
CA ALA A 135 -10.47 11.63 -8.89
C ALA A 135 -9.79 11.20 -7.59
N PHE A 136 -10.53 11.24 -6.49
CA PHE A 136 -10.18 10.67 -5.20
C PHE A 136 -11.17 9.55 -4.87
N TYR A 137 -10.75 8.31 -5.06
CA TYR A 137 -11.53 7.13 -4.69
C TYR A 137 -11.18 6.70 -3.27
N HIS A 138 -12.18 6.44 -2.42
CA HIS A 138 -11.95 5.91 -1.08
C HIS A 138 -12.93 4.80 -0.71
N GLY A 139 -12.48 3.82 0.07
CA GLY A 139 -13.35 2.74 0.54
C GLY A 139 -12.60 1.64 1.27
N HIS A 140 -13.34 0.74 1.90
CA HIS A 140 -12.79 -0.39 2.65
C HIS A 140 -12.46 -1.55 1.72
N VAL A 141 -11.36 -1.43 0.99
CA VAL A 141 -10.86 -2.41 0.02
C VAL A 141 -9.38 -2.67 0.31
N SER A 142 -8.93 -3.92 0.22
CA SER A 142 -7.50 -4.23 0.31
C SER A 142 -6.77 -3.80 -0.96
N PHE A 143 -5.45 -3.56 -0.84
CA PHE A 143 -4.59 -3.13 -1.94
C PHE A 143 -4.83 -3.98 -3.19
N LEU A 144 -5.01 -3.30 -4.33
CA LEU A 144 -5.20 -3.92 -5.62
C LEU A 144 -4.06 -3.46 -6.52
N ASP A 145 -3.31 -4.42 -7.04
CA ASP A 145 -2.21 -4.15 -7.95
C ASP A 145 -2.75 -3.91 -9.37
N PHE A 146 -2.73 -2.64 -9.80
CA PHE A 146 -3.18 -2.22 -11.12
C PHE A 146 -2.24 -2.68 -12.25
N THR A 147 -0.96 -3.01 -11.95
CA THR A 147 0.01 -3.44 -12.98
C THR A 147 -0.41 -4.73 -13.67
N LYS A 148 -1.05 -5.63 -12.92
CA LYS A 148 -1.54 -6.93 -13.40
C LYS A 148 -2.60 -6.83 -14.50
N PHE A 149 -3.16 -5.64 -14.71
CA PHE A 149 -4.24 -5.39 -15.66
C PHE A 149 -3.77 -4.60 -16.89
N GLY A 150 -2.46 -4.35 -17.05
CA GLY A 150 -1.90 -3.71 -18.24
C GLY A 150 -2.31 -2.24 -18.39
N VAL A 151 -2.48 -1.53 -17.28
CA VAL A 151 -2.89 -0.12 -17.30
C VAL A 151 -1.76 0.80 -17.78
N ARG A 152 -2.10 1.90 -18.45
CA ARG A 152 -1.12 2.89 -18.92
C ARG A 152 -0.56 3.75 -17.79
N LYS A 153 -1.42 4.16 -16.85
CA LYS A 153 -1.08 5.03 -15.72
C LYS A 153 -1.65 4.42 -14.44
N LYS A 154 -0.79 4.18 -13.46
CA LYS A 154 -1.20 3.68 -12.14
C LYS A 154 -1.89 4.80 -11.34
N PRO A 155 -2.92 4.48 -10.52
CA PRO A 155 -3.39 5.42 -9.53
C PRO A 155 -2.33 5.61 -8.43
N ILE A 156 -2.41 6.75 -7.75
CA ILE A 156 -1.59 7.07 -6.58
C ILE A 156 -2.28 6.46 -5.35
N TYR A 157 -1.60 5.54 -4.65
CA TYR A 157 -2.10 5.02 -3.38
C TYR A 157 -1.61 5.84 -2.20
N ILE A 158 -2.51 6.10 -1.25
CA ILE A 158 -2.19 6.68 0.06
C ILE A 158 -2.96 5.92 1.14
N ASN A 159 -2.50 5.96 2.39
CA ASN A 159 -3.28 5.43 3.51
C ASN A 159 -2.95 6.07 4.85
N VAL A 160 -3.76 5.75 5.87
CA VAL A 160 -3.49 6.09 7.28
C VAL A 160 -3.77 4.86 8.12
N ILE A 161 -2.79 4.45 8.91
CA ILE A 161 -2.88 3.32 9.84
C ILE A 161 -2.88 3.80 11.30
N ARG A 162 -2.95 2.88 12.26
CA ARG A 162 -2.96 3.17 13.70
C ARG A 162 -2.32 2.03 14.47
N ASP A 163 -1.89 2.29 15.71
CA ASP A 163 -1.57 1.24 16.67
C ASP A 163 -2.63 0.11 16.64
N PRO A 164 -2.22 -1.16 16.48
CA PRO A 164 -3.15 -2.27 16.29
C PRO A 164 -4.13 -2.46 17.44
N ILE A 165 -3.69 -2.28 18.69
CA ILE A 165 -4.53 -2.47 19.88
C ILE A 165 -5.52 -1.31 19.99
N GLU A 166 -5.07 -0.07 19.86
CA GLU A 166 -5.95 1.11 19.91
C GLU A 166 -7.00 1.09 18.81
N ARG A 167 -6.62 0.65 17.61
CA ARG A 167 -7.56 0.44 16.49
C ARG A 167 -8.61 -0.59 16.85
N LEU A 168 -8.21 -1.74 17.41
CA LEU A 168 -9.13 -2.80 17.82
C LEU A 168 -10.05 -2.35 18.95
N VAL A 169 -9.54 -1.66 19.97
CA VAL A 169 -10.31 -1.08 21.07
C VAL A 169 -11.33 -0.08 20.53
N SER A 170 -10.92 0.80 19.60
CA SER A 170 -11.82 1.75 18.95
C SER A 170 -12.94 1.04 18.19
N TYR A 171 -12.63 -0.06 17.50
CA TYR A 171 -13.61 -0.87 16.78
C TYR A 171 -14.56 -1.62 17.73
N TYR A 172 -14.05 -2.19 18.81
CA TYR A 172 -14.81 -2.94 19.81
C TYR A 172 -15.92 -2.09 20.43
N TYR A 173 -15.57 -0.88 20.87
CA TYR A 173 -16.52 0.05 21.48
C TYR A 173 -17.44 0.70 20.45
N PHE A 174 -16.97 0.92 19.23
CA PHE A 174 -17.80 1.39 18.14
C PHE A 174 -18.98 0.46 17.84
N LEU A 175 -18.77 -0.86 17.87
CA LEU A 175 -19.86 -1.83 17.65
C LEU A 175 -20.92 -1.84 18.76
N ARG A 176 -20.58 -1.33 19.95
CA ARG A 176 -21.44 -1.31 21.16
C ARG A 176 -22.14 0.02 21.36
N PHE A 177 -21.44 1.13 21.13
CA PHE A 177 -21.89 2.48 21.47
C PHE A 177 -22.06 3.41 20.27
N GLY A 178 -21.63 2.99 19.08
CA GLY A 178 -21.76 3.79 17.86
C GLY A 178 -20.74 4.93 17.75
N ASP A 179 -21.14 5.96 17.03
CA ASP A 179 -20.33 7.15 16.79
C ASP A 179 -21.18 8.41 16.82
N ASP A 180 -20.53 9.55 17.01
CA ASP A 180 -21.13 10.89 17.02
C ASP A 180 -21.51 11.42 15.63
N TYR A 181 -21.02 10.81 14.56
CA TYR A 181 -21.25 11.26 13.19
C TYR A 181 -22.61 10.80 12.64
N ARG A 182 -23.05 9.60 13.04
CA ARG A 182 -24.37 9.02 12.70
C ARG A 182 -24.97 8.34 13.94
N PRO A 183 -25.41 9.12 14.96
CA PRO A 183 -25.84 8.58 16.25
C PRO A 183 -27.13 7.75 16.18
N GLY A 184 -28.01 8.01 15.20
CA GLY A 184 -29.26 7.27 15.02
C GLY A 184 -29.11 5.84 14.49
N LEU A 185 -27.91 5.40 14.09
CA LEU A 185 -27.69 4.06 13.57
C LEU A 185 -27.41 3.05 14.68
N ARG A 186 -28.32 2.09 14.85
CA ARG A 186 -28.09 0.94 15.73
C ARG A 186 -26.95 0.08 15.19
N ARG A 187 -25.99 -0.21 16.06
CA ARG A 187 -24.82 -1.04 15.75
C ARG A 187 -25.09 -2.50 16.09
N ARG A 188 -24.36 -3.40 15.42
CA ARG A 188 -24.58 -4.85 15.49
C ARG A 188 -24.53 -5.42 16.92
N LYS A 189 -23.74 -4.81 17.81
CA LYS A 189 -23.53 -5.26 19.19
C LYS A 189 -24.05 -4.24 20.21
N GLN A 190 -24.96 -3.35 19.81
CA GLN A 190 -25.51 -2.35 20.71
C GLN A 190 -26.26 -3.01 21.87
N GLY A 191 -26.00 -2.54 23.09
CA GLY A 191 -26.55 -3.09 24.33
C GLY A 191 -25.63 -4.08 25.05
N ASP A 192 -24.56 -4.54 24.41
CA ASP A 192 -23.48 -5.27 25.09
C ASP A 192 -22.65 -4.29 25.93
N LYS A 193 -22.73 -4.45 27.26
CA LYS A 193 -22.05 -3.60 28.26
C LYS A 193 -20.67 -4.12 28.65
N LYS A 194 -20.27 -5.30 28.16
CA LYS A 194 -19.00 -5.92 28.53
C LYS A 194 -17.83 -5.05 28.11
N THR A 195 -16.93 -4.74 29.04
CA THR A 195 -15.75 -3.93 28.73
C THR A 195 -14.75 -4.70 27.86
N PHE A 196 -13.82 -3.99 27.21
CA PHE A 196 -12.78 -4.62 26.43
C PHE A 196 -11.92 -5.53 27.29
N ASP A 197 -11.55 -5.07 28.49
CA ASP A 197 -10.77 -5.85 29.47
C ASP A 197 -11.49 -7.12 29.92
N GLU A 198 -12.76 -7.02 30.29
CA GLU A 198 -13.58 -8.21 30.60
C GLU A 198 -13.65 -9.18 29.42
N CYS A 199 -13.70 -8.66 28.18
CA CYS A 199 -13.68 -9.49 26.98
C CYS A 199 -12.35 -10.24 26.87
N VAL A 200 -11.22 -9.54 27.00
CA VAL A 200 -9.87 -10.12 26.88
C VAL A 200 -9.60 -11.16 27.97
N MET A 201 -10.01 -10.87 29.21
CA MET A 201 -9.85 -11.80 30.33
C MET A 201 -10.68 -13.07 30.14
N ALA A 202 -11.91 -12.94 29.64
CA ALA A 202 -12.80 -14.06 29.37
C ALA A 202 -12.56 -14.78 28.03
N GLY A 203 -11.56 -14.38 27.22
CA GLY A 203 -11.31 -14.99 25.91
C GLY A 203 -12.43 -14.75 24.88
N GLY A 204 -13.04 -13.58 24.88
CA GLY A 204 -14.14 -13.23 23.97
C GLY A 204 -13.71 -13.08 22.51
N SER A 205 -14.59 -13.43 21.57
CA SER A 205 -14.27 -13.47 20.14
C SER A 205 -14.10 -12.09 19.47
N ASP A 206 -14.72 -11.03 20.02
CA ASP A 206 -14.62 -9.66 19.48
C ASP A 206 -13.29 -8.97 19.87
N CYS A 207 -12.54 -9.53 20.82
CA CYS A 207 -11.27 -9.00 21.34
C CYS A 207 -10.13 -10.03 21.25
N ALA A 208 -10.35 -11.14 20.54
CA ALA A 208 -9.37 -12.18 20.35
C ALA A 208 -8.19 -11.67 19.49
N PRO A 209 -6.96 -12.18 19.67
CA PRO A 209 -5.78 -11.67 18.97
C PRO A 209 -5.90 -11.70 17.43
N GLU A 210 -6.66 -12.64 16.86
CA GLU A 210 -6.92 -12.73 15.42
C GLU A 210 -7.67 -11.50 14.88
N LYS A 211 -8.34 -10.71 15.74
CA LYS A 211 -8.99 -9.44 15.37
C LYS A 211 -8.02 -8.27 15.20
N LEU A 212 -6.77 -8.43 15.61
CA LEU A 212 -5.71 -7.47 15.32
C LEU A 212 -5.34 -7.51 13.83
N TRP A 213 -5.32 -8.72 13.23
CA TRP A 213 -4.98 -8.97 11.82
C TRP A 213 -5.95 -8.28 10.86
N LEU A 214 -5.59 -7.09 10.41
CA LEU A 214 -6.39 -6.26 9.52
C LEU A 214 -5.54 -5.32 8.68
N GLN A 215 -4.57 -4.63 9.27
CA GLN A 215 -3.80 -3.63 8.53
C GLN A 215 -2.85 -4.34 7.57
N ILE A 216 -2.20 -5.42 8.00
CA ILE A 216 -1.35 -6.24 7.12
C ILE A 216 -2.13 -6.71 5.87
N PRO A 217 -3.29 -7.39 5.97
CA PRO A 217 -4.08 -7.76 4.78
C PRO A 217 -4.47 -6.59 3.88
N PHE A 218 -4.77 -5.41 4.45
CA PHE A 218 -5.15 -4.23 3.67
C PHE A 218 -4.03 -3.73 2.76
N PHE A 219 -2.77 -3.91 3.15
CA PHE A 219 -1.59 -3.56 2.34
C PHE A 219 -1.05 -4.73 1.53
N CYS A 220 -1.09 -5.95 2.06
CA CYS A 220 -0.70 -7.16 1.35
C CYS A 220 -1.59 -7.37 0.11
N GLY A 221 -2.90 -7.14 0.23
CA GLY A 221 -3.82 -7.02 -0.90
C GLY A 221 -4.76 -8.21 -1.10
N GLN A 222 -5.07 -8.48 -2.37
CA GLN A 222 -6.11 -9.43 -2.81
C GLN A 222 -5.62 -10.90 -2.91
N TYR A 223 -4.48 -11.24 -2.31
CA TYR A 223 -3.88 -12.58 -2.39
C TYR A 223 -4.36 -13.50 -1.26
N SER A 224 -4.44 -14.80 -1.51
CA SER A 224 -4.91 -15.78 -0.51
C SER A 224 -4.10 -15.72 0.79
N GLU A 225 -2.78 -15.68 0.65
CA GLU A 225 -1.85 -15.71 1.78
C GLU A 225 -1.96 -14.46 2.67
N CYS A 226 -2.43 -13.32 2.12
CA CYS A 226 -2.70 -12.11 2.91
C CYS A 226 -3.74 -12.32 4.00
N TRP A 227 -4.68 -13.24 3.78
CA TRP A 227 -5.81 -13.50 4.67
C TRP A 227 -5.58 -14.74 5.55
N ASN A 228 -4.42 -15.38 5.45
CA ASN A 228 -3.94 -16.37 6.40
C ASN A 228 -3.39 -15.64 7.63
N VAL A 229 -4.17 -15.66 8.72
CA VAL A 229 -3.86 -14.94 9.96
C VAL A 229 -2.50 -15.37 10.51
N GLY A 230 -1.60 -14.41 10.68
CA GLY A 230 -0.24 -14.67 11.19
C GLY A 230 0.75 -15.17 10.14
N SER A 231 0.44 -15.01 8.84
CA SER A 231 1.38 -15.34 7.78
C SER A 231 2.55 -14.36 7.75
N HIS A 232 3.77 -14.88 7.87
CA HIS A 232 4.99 -14.07 7.74
C HIS A 232 5.17 -13.54 6.31
N TRP A 233 4.79 -14.32 5.29
CA TRP A 233 4.81 -13.86 3.90
C TRP A 233 3.91 -12.64 3.70
N ALA A 234 2.72 -12.62 4.33
CA ALA A 234 1.80 -11.50 4.23
C ALA A 234 2.35 -10.22 4.86
N LEU A 235 3.06 -10.34 5.98
CA LEU A 235 3.76 -9.21 6.63
C LEU A 235 4.81 -8.62 5.68
N GLU A 236 5.68 -9.45 5.12
CA GLU A 236 6.74 -8.99 4.22
C GLU A 236 6.16 -8.38 2.93
N GLN A 237 5.12 -9.00 2.36
CA GLN A 237 4.43 -8.43 1.20
C GLN A 237 3.74 -7.10 1.52
N ALA A 238 3.16 -6.94 2.72
CA ALA A 238 2.57 -5.67 3.14
C ALA A 238 3.61 -4.56 3.25
N LYS A 239 4.78 -4.83 3.86
CA LYS A 239 5.90 -3.88 3.90
C LYS A 239 6.41 -3.53 2.50
N PHE A 240 6.57 -4.54 1.64
CA PHE A 240 6.97 -4.35 0.25
C PHE A 240 5.99 -3.44 -0.50
N ASN A 241 4.69 -3.71 -0.42
CA ASN A 241 3.68 -2.89 -1.09
C ASN A 241 3.65 -1.47 -0.52
N LEU A 242 3.79 -1.29 0.80
CA LEU A 242 3.85 0.03 1.44
C LEU A 242 4.96 0.89 0.84
N VAL A 243 6.16 0.33 0.65
CA VAL A 243 7.30 1.09 0.11
C VAL A 243 7.18 1.30 -1.40
N ASN A 244 6.71 0.31 -2.16
CA ASN A 244 6.80 0.33 -3.62
C ASN A 244 5.55 0.89 -4.32
N GLU A 245 4.38 0.82 -3.67
CA GLU A 245 3.11 1.12 -4.32
C GLU A 245 2.35 2.29 -3.68
N TYR A 246 2.66 2.65 -2.43
CA TYR A 246 2.05 3.80 -1.77
C TYR A 246 2.95 5.04 -1.86
N LEU A 247 2.37 6.17 -2.24
CA LEU A 247 3.06 7.46 -2.23
C LEU A 247 3.39 7.90 -0.81
N LEU A 248 2.42 7.80 0.10
CA LEU A 248 2.57 8.16 1.50
C LEU A 248 1.59 7.38 2.36
N VAL A 249 2.09 6.86 3.49
CA VAL A 249 1.27 6.24 4.54
C VAL A 249 1.54 6.97 5.83
N GLY A 250 0.51 7.59 6.40
CA GLY A 250 0.59 8.25 7.70
C GLY A 250 0.11 7.35 8.85
N VAL A 251 0.26 7.86 10.07
CA VAL A 251 -0.35 7.28 11.27
C VAL A 251 -1.42 8.21 11.83
N THR A 252 -2.39 7.65 12.54
CA THR A 252 -3.55 8.39 13.05
C THR A 252 -3.16 9.49 14.04
N GLU A 253 -2.11 9.24 14.81
CA GLU A 253 -1.56 10.08 15.86
C GLU A 253 -0.81 11.31 15.29
N GLU A 254 -0.34 11.22 14.05
CA GLU A 254 0.39 12.28 13.33
C GLU A 254 -0.37 12.73 12.06
N LEU A 255 -1.71 12.73 12.12
CA LEU A 255 -2.57 13.00 10.96
C LEU A 255 -2.40 14.42 10.40
N GLU A 256 -2.07 15.40 11.25
CA GLU A 256 -1.81 16.78 10.83
C GLU A 256 -0.62 16.87 9.87
N ASP A 257 0.50 16.25 10.25
CA ASP A 257 1.71 16.21 9.44
C ASP A 257 1.46 15.48 8.12
N PHE A 258 0.69 14.39 8.17
CA PHE A 258 0.29 13.66 6.96
C PHE A 258 -0.51 14.56 6.00
N VAL A 259 -1.46 15.34 6.50
CA VAL A 259 -2.24 16.29 5.70
C VAL A 259 -1.35 17.37 5.10
N MET A 260 -0.44 17.94 5.88
CA MET A 260 0.49 18.98 5.43
C MET A 260 1.43 18.47 4.33
N MET A 261 1.97 17.26 4.48
CA MET A 261 2.83 16.64 3.47
C MET A 261 2.07 16.36 2.16
N LEU A 262 0.80 15.95 2.24
CA LEU A 262 -0.03 15.77 1.04
C LEU A 262 -0.41 17.09 0.36
N GLU A 263 -0.62 18.16 1.11
CA GLU A 263 -0.81 19.51 0.57
C GLU A 263 0.39 19.96 -0.27
N ALA A 264 1.60 19.63 0.19
CA ALA A 264 2.84 19.90 -0.53
C ALA A 264 2.99 19.06 -1.80
N ALA A 265 2.82 17.74 -1.66
CA ALA A 265 3.14 16.78 -2.72
C ALA A 265 2.05 16.73 -3.79
N LEU A 266 0.79 16.92 -3.41
CA LEU A 266 -0.38 16.79 -4.28
C LEU A 266 -1.32 18.01 -4.14
N PRO A 267 -0.85 19.24 -4.43
CA PRO A 267 -1.61 20.46 -4.21
C PRO A 267 -2.89 20.53 -5.05
N ARG A 268 -2.98 19.80 -6.17
CA ARG A 268 -4.23 19.70 -6.93
C ARG A 268 -5.38 19.10 -6.11
N PHE A 269 -5.10 18.24 -5.14
CA PHE A 269 -6.12 17.64 -4.29
C PHE A 269 -6.22 18.36 -2.93
N PHE A 270 -5.08 18.72 -2.35
CA PHE A 270 -4.99 19.09 -0.93
C PHE A 270 -4.58 20.54 -0.68
N ARG A 271 -4.55 21.43 -1.68
CA ARG A 271 -4.36 22.86 -1.43
C ARG A 271 -5.45 23.39 -0.48
N GLY A 272 -5.03 23.99 0.63
CA GLY A 272 -5.87 24.47 1.74
C GLY A 272 -6.23 23.40 2.78
N ALA A 273 -5.68 22.19 2.70
CA ALA A 273 -6.05 21.09 3.60
C ALA A 273 -5.53 21.27 5.02
N THR A 274 -4.30 21.76 5.20
CA THR A 274 -3.69 21.97 6.51
C THR A 274 -4.47 23.01 7.30
N GLU A 275 -4.79 24.13 6.67
CA GLU A 275 -5.61 25.19 7.26
C GLU A 275 -7.00 24.66 7.64
N LEU A 276 -7.66 23.94 6.73
CA LEU A 276 -8.96 23.32 7.00
C LEU A 276 -8.92 22.32 8.15
N TYR A 277 -7.82 21.59 8.32
CA TYR A 277 -7.64 20.66 9.44
C TYR A 277 -7.41 21.40 10.76
N LYS A 278 -6.57 22.44 10.78
CA LYS A 278 -6.24 23.23 11.99
C LYS A 278 -7.43 24.03 12.51
N THR A 279 -8.17 24.71 11.63
CA THR A 279 -9.24 25.65 12.03
C THR A 279 -10.65 25.08 11.86
N GLY A 280 -10.78 23.95 11.16
CA GLY A 280 -12.07 23.32 10.89
C GLY A 280 -12.66 22.59 12.10
N LYS A 281 -13.98 22.79 12.30
CA LYS A 281 -14.76 22.03 13.31
C LYS A 281 -14.91 20.53 13.00
N LYS A 282 -14.51 20.11 11.80
CA LYS A 282 -14.60 18.74 11.27
C LYS A 282 -13.26 17.97 11.31
N SER A 283 -12.26 18.44 12.05
CA SER A 283 -10.95 17.79 12.17
C SER A 283 -11.01 16.44 12.91
N HIS A 284 -11.96 16.27 13.83
CA HIS A 284 -12.12 15.03 14.59
C HIS A 284 -13.55 14.46 14.50
N LEU A 285 -13.88 13.86 13.35
CA LEU A 285 -15.18 13.25 13.10
C LEU A 285 -15.21 11.76 13.49
N ARG A 286 -16.42 11.28 13.79
CA ARG A 286 -16.72 9.86 14.06
C ARG A 286 -15.98 9.35 15.31
N LYS A 287 -16.00 10.15 16.38
CA LYS A 287 -15.52 9.71 17.69
C LYS A 287 -16.45 8.61 18.19
N THR A 288 -15.86 7.63 18.85
CA THR A 288 -16.63 6.54 19.46
C THR A 288 -17.24 7.09 20.74
N SER A 289 -18.57 7.04 20.87
CA SER A 289 -19.32 7.78 21.89
C SER A 289 -18.84 7.47 23.31
N GLU A 290 -18.61 6.19 23.60
CA GLU A 290 -18.06 5.73 24.87
C GLU A 290 -16.87 4.81 24.58
N LYS A 291 -15.72 5.12 25.18
CA LYS A 291 -14.48 4.32 25.08
C LYS A 291 -13.81 4.30 26.43
N LYS A 292 -13.43 3.11 26.91
CA LYS A 292 -12.56 2.97 28.09
C LYS A 292 -11.17 2.56 27.63
N PRO A 293 -10.10 3.18 28.14
CA PRO A 293 -8.75 2.72 27.83
C PRO A 293 -8.54 1.31 28.41
N PRO A 294 -7.86 0.40 27.69
CA PRO A 294 -7.57 -0.93 28.19
C PRO A 294 -6.57 -0.88 29.36
N THR A 295 -6.63 -1.86 30.25
CA THR A 295 -5.67 -2.02 31.35
C THR A 295 -4.31 -2.48 30.81
N LYS A 296 -3.25 -2.22 31.59
CA LYS A 296 -1.90 -2.72 31.30
C LYS A 296 -1.87 -4.26 31.20
N GLU A 297 -2.68 -4.95 31.99
CA GLU A 297 -2.78 -6.41 31.98
C GLU A 297 -3.38 -6.92 30.67
N SER A 298 -4.49 -6.33 30.20
CA SER A 298 -5.10 -6.69 28.92
C SER A 298 -4.18 -6.41 27.74
N ILE A 299 -3.47 -5.27 27.76
CA ILE A 299 -2.45 -4.94 26.76
C ILE A 299 -1.36 -6.01 26.77
N ALA A 300 -0.76 -6.29 27.93
CA ALA A 300 0.32 -7.27 28.05
C ALA A 300 -0.11 -8.67 27.59
N LYS A 301 -1.36 -9.08 27.86
CA LYS A 301 -1.91 -10.35 27.38
C LYS A 301 -2.03 -10.40 25.86
N LEU A 302 -2.48 -9.31 25.21
CA LEU A 302 -2.52 -9.24 23.75
C LEU A 302 -1.11 -9.23 23.13
N GLN A 303 -0.16 -8.55 23.79
CA GLN A 303 1.22 -8.43 23.33
C GLN A 303 2.00 -9.76 23.31
N GLN A 304 1.52 -10.77 24.04
CA GLN A 304 2.09 -12.12 23.99
C GLN A 304 1.81 -12.83 22.65
N SER A 305 0.75 -12.45 21.93
CA SER A 305 0.35 -13.08 20.67
C SER A 305 1.31 -12.77 19.53
N ALA A 306 1.62 -13.79 18.72
CA ALA A 306 2.37 -13.61 17.47
C ALA A 306 1.66 -12.66 16.49
N ILE A 307 0.33 -12.64 16.50
CA ILE A 307 -0.47 -11.78 15.62
C ILE A 307 -0.28 -10.31 15.98
N TRP A 308 -0.25 -9.98 17.29
CA TRP A 308 0.06 -8.63 17.73
C TRP A 308 1.48 -8.24 17.31
N LYS A 309 2.46 -9.11 17.54
CA LYS A 309 3.87 -8.82 17.20
C LYS A 309 4.02 -8.44 15.73
N MET A 310 3.40 -9.20 14.83
CA MET A 310 3.45 -8.92 13.39
C MET A 310 2.72 -7.62 13.02
N GLU A 311 1.50 -7.40 13.50
CA GLU A 311 0.76 -6.15 13.23
C GLU A 311 1.47 -4.93 13.81
N ASN A 312 2.10 -5.07 14.97
CA ASN A 312 2.90 -4.01 15.60
C ASN A 312 4.17 -3.74 14.79
N GLU A 313 4.88 -4.78 14.36
CA GLU A 313 6.05 -4.64 13.50
C GLU A 313 5.73 -3.90 12.19
N PHE A 314 4.58 -4.21 11.57
CA PHE A 314 4.12 -3.46 10.40
C PHE A 314 3.80 -2.00 10.72
N TYR A 315 3.18 -1.73 11.87
CA TYR A 315 2.87 -0.37 12.32
C TYR A 315 4.14 0.45 12.57
N GLU A 316 5.10 -0.09 13.33
CA GLU A 316 6.38 0.58 13.61
C GLU A 316 7.18 0.82 12.32
N PHE A 317 7.20 -0.15 11.40
CA PHE A 317 7.83 0.02 10.08
C PHE A 317 7.22 1.19 9.28
N ALA A 318 5.89 1.27 9.24
CA ALA A 318 5.20 2.36 8.55
C ALA A 318 5.40 3.72 9.25
N LEU A 319 5.44 3.74 10.58
CA LEU A 319 5.72 4.93 11.38
C LEU A 319 7.14 5.44 11.11
N GLU A 320 8.13 4.56 11.17
CA GLU A 320 9.54 4.90 10.87
C GLU A 320 9.67 5.46 9.45
N GLN A 321 9.04 4.81 8.46
CA GLN A 321 9.01 5.29 7.08
C GLN A 321 8.36 6.68 6.97
N PHE A 322 7.22 6.90 7.65
CA PHE A 322 6.53 8.19 7.63
C PHE A 322 7.40 9.30 8.24
N GLN A 323 7.98 9.05 9.42
CA GLN A 323 8.85 9.99 10.12
C GLN A 323 10.12 10.29 9.32
N PHE A 324 10.69 9.30 8.63
CA PHE A 324 11.80 9.49 7.71
C PHE A 324 11.43 10.45 6.57
N ILE A 325 10.31 10.23 5.89
CA ILE A 325 9.87 11.12 4.79
C ILE A 325 9.60 12.52 5.34
N ARG A 326 8.93 12.65 6.51
CA ARG A 326 8.68 13.94 7.16
C ARG A 326 9.99 14.68 7.42
N ALA A 327 10.97 14.03 8.06
CA ALA A 327 12.26 14.64 8.38
C ALA A 327 13.03 15.16 7.15
N HIS A 328 12.78 14.58 5.97
CA HIS A 328 13.40 14.99 4.71
C HIS A 328 12.52 15.90 3.83
N ALA A 329 11.29 16.18 4.25
CA ALA A 329 10.33 17.02 3.52
C ALA A 329 10.09 18.37 4.20
N VAL A 330 10.26 18.46 5.52
CA VAL A 330 10.00 19.68 6.30
C VAL A 330 11.20 20.13 7.13
N ARG A 331 11.22 21.42 7.43
CA ARG A 331 12.08 22.06 8.40
C ARG A 331 11.23 22.64 9.52
N GLU A 332 11.62 22.37 10.76
CA GLU A 332 11.01 23.02 11.91
C GLU A 332 11.62 24.42 12.12
N LYS A 333 10.76 25.42 12.32
CA LYS A 333 11.14 26.77 12.71
C LYS A 333 10.09 27.30 13.69
N ASP A 334 10.53 27.75 14.87
CA ASP A 334 9.66 28.31 15.92
C ASP A 334 8.52 27.36 16.36
N GLY A 335 8.75 26.03 16.31
CA GLY A 335 7.75 25.01 16.64
C GLY A 335 6.71 24.74 15.54
N GLU A 336 6.83 25.41 14.38
CA GLU A 336 6.01 25.14 13.20
C GLU A 336 6.83 24.42 12.11
N LEU A 337 6.18 23.53 11.39
CA LEU A 337 6.78 22.80 10.27
C LEU A 337 6.56 23.57 8.96
N TYR A 338 7.65 23.77 8.22
CA TYR A 338 7.67 24.42 6.91
C TYR A 338 8.23 23.45 5.88
N LEU A 339 7.64 23.42 4.68
CA LEU A 339 8.14 22.56 3.60
C LEU A 339 9.50 23.05 3.11
N LEU A 340 10.41 22.10 2.85
CA LEU A 340 11.68 22.42 2.22
C LEU A 340 11.46 22.91 0.79
N ALA A 341 12.22 23.94 0.41
CA ALA A 341 12.24 24.40 -0.97
C ALA A 341 12.86 23.33 -1.90
N GLN A 342 12.67 23.50 -3.21
CA GLN A 342 13.31 22.64 -4.19
C GLN A 342 14.83 22.67 -4.02
N ASN A 343 15.42 21.51 -3.74
CA ASN A 343 16.85 21.35 -3.46
C ASN A 343 17.61 20.63 -4.59
N PHE A 344 17.07 20.64 -5.82
CA PHE A 344 17.75 20.14 -7.01
C PHE A 344 17.52 21.08 -8.19
N PHE A 345 18.49 21.17 -9.09
CA PHE A 345 18.37 21.88 -10.38
C PHE A 345 19.13 21.12 -11.45
N TYR A 346 18.74 21.30 -12.71
CA TYR A 346 19.43 20.69 -13.84
C TYR A 346 20.54 21.63 -14.32
N GLU A 347 21.74 21.10 -14.45
CA GLU A 347 22.88 21.79 -15.07
C GLU A 347 23.48 20.94 -16.20
N LYS A 348 24.37 21.54 -17.00
CA LYS A 348 25.04 20.85 -18.13
C LYS A 348 24.06 20.20 -19.12
N ILE A 349 22.97 20.89 -19.42
CA ILE A 349 22.01 20.47 -20.46
C ILE A 349 22.66 20.69 -21.84
N TYR A 350 22.78 19.62 -22.63
CA TYR A 350 23.32 19.61 -23.99
C TYR A 350 22.44 18.74 -24.92
N PRO A 351 22.45 18.98 -26.25
CA PRO A 351 23.20 20.02 -26.94
C PRO A 351 22.71 21.42 -26.57
N LYS A 352 23.64 22.37 -26.45
CA LYS A 352 23.30 23.79 -26.42
C LYS A 352 22.96 24.17 -27.85
N ASN A 353 21.71 24.57 -28.08
CA ASN A 353 21.30 25.16 -29.37
C ASN A 353 21.99 26.49 -29.61
#